data_AF-A0AA92TQJ9-F1
#
_entry.id   AF-A0AA92TQJ9-F1
#
_cell.length_a   1.000
_cell.length_b   1.000
_cell.length_c   1.000
_cell.angle_alpha   90.00
_cell.angle_beta   90.00
_cell.angle_gamma   90.00
#
_symmetry.space_group_name_H-M   'P 1'
#
loop_
_entity.id
_entity.type
_entity.pdbx_description
1 polymer ?
#
loop_
_entity_poly.entity_id
_entity_poly.type
_entity_poly.pdbx_seq_one_letter_code
_entity_poly.pdbx_strand_id
1 'polypeptide(L)'
;MAECTKVFFLQEIINLITNNMKTNFVKLRWLFTMLLFVTTMIMPTMMLAKSIDLKIPEGDGAGTPYKIGTAEELYWFAGLVNGTLPGVKKDLSANAILTDDIIVNTGVLDPNKDLVSGNDFIEWIPIGKSSSDDDAYTGTFDGNGHTISGLYFNKSNSWYVGLFGCIGAEGKISNVGVSDSYFQSSNCPYIGGVCGSNSGELQNCSNSSTVIGKENEYRIGGVCGYNSGTVKDCKNTGSVRGKETIGGVCGYNERRYNEKGGIIENSFNEGTVSGTGDYDVLNIGGVCGDNSDGTSTITNCFNEGTVRGKETIGGVCGNNSGTIKSCYNTASVSGQYSVGGVCGDNYEGPITNCYYLSGTVADGKGGIGGKDDENGKAVEMSKDRFKSGEVAWLLNGSKSVSTEESTLAWYQKLGENADAYPVLTSTGDNTVYGGYQHGSRVRFFSNTVQHSTGECKLNCVKLQ
;
A
#
# COMPACT_ATOMS: atom_id res chain seq x y z
N MET A 1 -37.67 91.10 -0.19
CA MET A 1 -36.90 90.29 0.79
C MET A 1 -37.19 88.78 0.72
N ALA A 2 -38.36 88.31 0.27
CA ALA A 2 -38.68 86.87 0.25
C ALA A 2 -38.07 86.05 -0.93
N GLU A 3 -37.67 86.69 -2.03
CA GLU A 3 -37.05 85.98 -3.17
C GLU A 3 -35.54 85.76 -3.00
N CYS A 4 -34.84 86.66 -2.29
CA CYS A 4 -33.39 86.57 -2.11
C CYS A 4 -32.99 85.42 -1.16
N THR A 5 -33.82 85.12 -0.15
CA THR A 5 -33.59 84.03 0.82
C THR A 5 -33.78 82.65 0.20
N LYS A 6 -34.67 82.49 -0.80
CA LYS A 6 -34.87 81.21 -1.50
C LYS A 6 -33.69 80.82 -2.39
N VAL A 7 -33.07 81.80 -3.05
CA VAL A 7 -31.91 81.56 -3.93
C VAL A 7 -30.68 81.17 -3.11
N PHE A 8 -30.46 81.81 -1.96
CA PHE A 8 -29.36 81.45 -1.05
C PHE A 8 -29.50 80.03 -0.49
N PHE A 9 -30.71 79.63 -0.06
CA PHE A 9 -30.97 78.28 0.44
C PHE A 9 -30.77 77.20 -0.64
N LEU A 10 -31.18 77.51 -1.88
CA LEU A 10 -30.98 76.59 -3.01
C LEU A 10 -29.49 76.43 -3.35
N GLN A 11 -28.71 77.51 -3.30
CA GLN A 11 -27.27 77.48 -3.57
C GLN A 11 -26.50 76.69 -2.50
N GLU A 12 -26.89 76.79 -1.22
CA GLU A 12 -26.29 75.98 -0.15
C GLU A 12 -26.59 74.49 -0.31
N ILE A 13 -27.83 74.13 -0.68
CA ILE A 13 -28.21 72.74 -0.96
C ILE A 13 -27.42 72.19 -2.15
N ILE A 14 -27.27 72.96 -3.23
CA ILE A 14 -26.49 72.55 -4.41
C ILE A 14 -25.01 72.36 -4.05
N ASN A 15 -24.43 73.27 -3.26
CA ASN A 15 -23.04 73.14 -2.81
C ASN A 15 -22.85 71.92 -1.89
N LEU A 16 -23.81 71.63 -1.00
CA LEU A 16 -23.77 70.47 -0.11
C LEU A 16 -23.85 69.15 -0.90
N ILE A 17 -24.75 69.08 -1.90
CA ILE A 17 -24.90 67.90 -2.77
C ILE A 17 -23.63 67.71 -3.62
N THR A 18 -23.08 68.79 -4.18
CA THR A 18 -21.89 68.73 -5.04
C THR A 18 -20.65 68.31 -4.26
N ASN A 19 -20.49 68.81 -3.03
CA ASN A 19 -19.39 68.40 -2.16
C ASN A 19 -19.52 66.93 -1.77
N ASN A 20 -20.71 66.47 -1.33
CA ASN A 20 -20.94 65.06 -1.02
C ASN A 20 -20.70 64.12 -2.22
N MET A 21 -21.10 64.52 -3.43
CA MET A 21 -20.80 63.76 -4.63
C MET A 21 -19.29 63.68 -4.91
N LYS A 22 -18.54 64.78 -4.74
CA LYS A 22 -17.07 64.77 -4.88
C LYS A 22 -16.40 63.89 -3.84
N THR A 23 -16.80 63.93 -2.57
CA THR A 23 -16.22 63.07 -1.53
C THR A 23 -16.53 61.59 -1.79
N ASN A 24 -17.75 61.28 -2.24
CA ASN A 24 -18.12 59.91 -2.61
C ASN A 24 -17.39 59.43 -3.87
N PHE A 25 -17.15 60.30 -4.86
CA PHE A 25 -16.40 59.94 -6.06
C PHE A 25 -14.92 59.72 -5.75
N VAL A 26 -14.33 60.52 -4.85
CA VAL A 26 -12.96 60.31 -4.37
C VAL A 26 -12.90 59.00 -3.57
N LYS A 27 -13.80 58.75 -2.62
CA LYS A 27 -13.86 57.48 -1.87
C LYS A 27 -14.03 56.27 -2.80
N LEU A 28 -14.89 56.37 -3.82
CA LEU A 28 -15.09 55.31 -4.81
C LEU A 28 -13.83 55.10 -5.67
N ARG A 29 -13.11 56.17 -6.02
CA ARG A 29 -11.84 56.08 -6.74
C ARG A 29 -10.76 55.41 -5.89
N TRP A 30 -10.67 55.77 -4.60
CA TRP A 30 -9.76 55.12 -3.65
C TRP A 30 -10.12 53.65 -3.43
N LEU A 31 -11.41 53.31 -3.38
CA LEU A 31 -11.91 51.94 -3.27
C LEU A 31 -11.58 51.13 -4.54
N PHE A 32 -11.76 51.69 -5.73
CA PHE A 32 -11.39 51.05 -7.00
C PHE A 32 -9.88 50.87 -7.15
N THR A 33 -9.07 51.85 -6.75
CA THR A 33 -7.61 51.70 -6.76
C THR A 33 -7.14 50.70 -5.71
N MET A 34 -7.72 50.66 -4.50
CA MET A 34 -7.42 49.59 -3.54
C MET A 34 -7.89 48.23 -4.05
N LEU A 35 -9.04 48.12 -4.72
CA LEU A 35 -9.50 46.86 -5.29
C LEU A 35 -8.55 46.36 -6.40
N LEU A 36 -8.03 47.25 -7.24
CA LEU A 36 -7.02 46.93 -8.26
C LEU A 36 -5.66 46.54 -7.67
N PHE A 37 -5.27 47.12 -6.52
CA PHE A 37 -4.08 46.68 -5.78
C PHE A 37 -4.32 45.38 -5.01
N VAL A 38 -5.53 45.13 -4.52
CA VAL A 38 -5.91 43.91 -3.80
C VAL A 38 -6.08 42.73 -4.76
N THR A 39 -6.55 42.92 -5.99
CA THR A 39 -6.58 41.85 -7.00
C THR A 39 -5.20 41.53 -7.60
N THR A 40 -4.24 42.46 -7.53
CA THR A 40 -2.85 42.22 -7.95
C THR A 40 -1.96 41.70 -6.81
N MET A 41 -2.31 41.98 -5.55
CA MET A 41 -1.66 41.39 -4.36
C MET A 41 -2.31 40.09 -3.88
N ILE A 42 -3.50 39.72 -4.38
CA ILE A 42 -4.17 38.41 -4.21
C ILE A 42 -4.20 37.63 -5.53
N MET A 43 -3.24 37.84 -6.43
CA MET A 43 -2.66 36.64 -7.01
C MET A 43 -1.78 36.08 -5.90
N PRO A 44 -2.16 35.00 -5.19
CA PRO A 44 -1.10 34.17 -4.65
C PRO A 44 -0.13 33.99 -5.80
N THR A 45 1.16 34.15 -5.54
CA THR A 45 2.14 33.47 -6.36
C THR A 45 1.69 32.02 -6.37
N MET A 46 0.84 31.64 -7.33
CA MET A 46 0.81 30.31 -7.87
C MET A 46 2.23 30.19 -8.37
N MET A 47 3.12 29.71 -7.48
CA MET A 47 4.22 28.89 -7.92
C MET A 47 3.56 28.00 -8.97
N LEU A 48 3.84 28.28 -10.25
CA LEU A 48 3.44 27.37 -11.30
C LEU A 48 4.08 26.06 -10.84
N ALA A 49 3.26 25.10 -10.39
CA ALA A 49 3.75 23.76 -10.13
C ALA A 49 4.57 23.38 -11.36
N LYS A 50 5.79 22.93 -11.15
CA LYS A 50 6.69 22.56 -12.23
C LYS A 50 5.94 21.61 -13.17
N SER A 51 5.60 22.08 -14.36
CA SER A 51 4.82 21.31 -15.33
C SER A 51 5.77 20.42 -16.12
N ILE A 52 5.32 19.21 -16.41
CA ILE A 52 6.06 18.27 -17.26
C ILE A 52 5.53 18.38 -18.70
N ASP A 53 6.43 18.51 -19.66
CA ASP A 53 6.08 18.52 -21.08
C ASP A 53 5.84 17.08 -21.55
N LEU A 54 4.59 16.74 -21.83
CA LEU A 54 4.19 15.38 -22.14
C LEU A 54 4.79 14.88 -23.46
N LYS A 55 5.20 13.62 -23.47
CA LYS A 55 5.73 12.94 -24.67
C LYS A 55 4.88 11.71 -24.99
N ILE A 56 4.49 11.55 -26.24
CA ILE A 56 3.74 10.38 -26.70
C ILE A 56 4.73 9.19 -26.79
N PRO A 57 4.49 8.08 -26.06
CA PRO A 57 5.30 6.87 -26.16
C PRO A 57 5.08 6.15 -27.49
N GLU A 58 6.07 5.37 -27.93
CA GLU A 58 5.89 4.44 -29.05
C GLU A 58 4.88 3.34 -28.71
N GLY A 59 4.03 2.95 -29.66
CA GLY A 59 3.01 1.92 -29.48
C GLY A 59 1.61 2.44 -29.80
N ASP A 60 0.63 1.55 -29.77
CA ASP A 60 -0.80 1.91 -29.94
C ASP A 60 -1.64 1.59 -28.69
N GLY A 61 -1.04 0.97 -27.68
CA GLY A 61 -1.72 0.54 -26.46
C GLY A 61 -2.68 -0.64 -26.67
N ALA A 62 -2.75 -1.20 -27.87
CA ALA A 62 -3.62 -2.32 -28.22
C ALA A 62 -2.75 -3.52 -28.62
N GLY A 63 -2.49 -3.69 -29.91
CA GLY A 63 -1.66 -4.78 -30.44
C GLY A 63 -0.17 -4.59 -30.11
N THR A 64 0.26 -3.34 -29.89
CA THR A 64 1.61 -2.99 -29.44
C THR A 64 1.50 -2.12 -28.19
N PRO A 65 1.94 -2.59 -27.01
CA PRO A 65 1.87 -1.79 -25.79
C PRO A 65 2.67 -0.49 -25.94
N TYR A 66 2.21 0.56 -25.25
CA TYR A 66 2.99 1.79 -25.14
C TYR A 66 4.30 1.52 -24.39
N LYS A 67 5.43 1.89 -24.99
CA LYS A 67 6.75 1.79 -24.38
C LYS A 67 7.05 3.05 -23.57
N ILE A 68 7.18 2.91 -22.26
CA ILE A 68 7.38 4.03 -21.35
C ILE A 68 8.78 3.93 -20.74
N GLY A 69 9.66 4.87 -21.08
CA GLY A 69 11.03 4.94 -20.55
C GLY A 69 11.34 6.26 -19.84
N THR A 70 10.38 7.19 -19.79
CA THR A 70 10.58 8.54 -19.25
C THR A 70 9.39 9.01 -18.43
N ALA A 71 9.62 10.02 -17.57
CA ALA A 71 8.55 10.62 -16.78
C ALA A 71 7.51 11.30 -17.69
N GLU A 72 7.93 11.93 -18.77
CA GLU A 72 7.08 12.61 -19.75
C GLU A 72 6.09 11.64 -20.42
N GLU A 73 6.56 10.43 -20.76
CA GLU A 73 5.74 9.35 -21.33
C GLU A 73 4.80 8.74 -20.27
N LEU A 74 5.27 8.59 -19.03
CA LEU A 74 4.44 8.08 -17.93
C LEU A 74 3.27 9.02 -17.64
N TYR A 75 3.52 10.32 -17.56
CA TYR A 75 2.48 11.33 -17.36
C TYR A 75 1.53 11.43 -18.55
N TRP A 76 2.03 11.24 -19.77
CA TRP A 76 1.18 11.15 -20.95
C TRP A 76 0.23 9.95 -20.86
N PHE A 77 0.77 8.77 -20.52
CA PHE A 77 -0.03 7.55 -20.35
C PHE A 77 -1.09 7.70 -19.27
N ALA A 78 -0.73 8.28 -18.12
CA ALA A 78 -1.69 8.62 -17.09
C ALA A 78 -2.79 9.54 -17.62
N GLY A 79 -2.44 10.54 -18.43
CA GLY A 79 -3.40 11.44 -19.06
C GLY A 79 -4.33 10.75 -20.06
N LEU A 80 -3.83 9.78 -20.83
CA LEU A 80 -4.61 8.97 -21.77
C LEU A 80 -5.69 8.17 -21.02
N VAL A 81 -5.28 7.40 -20.02
CA VAL A 81 -6.20 6.58 -19.19
C VAL A 81 -7.21 7.47 -18.49
N ASN A 82 -6.77 8.62 -17.99
CA ASN A 82 -7.59 9.53 -17.21
C ASN A 82 -8.45 10.49 -18.05
N GLY A 83 -8.33 10.46 -19.39
CA GLY A 83 -9.06 11.32 -20.31
C GLY A 83 -8.76 12.81 -20.16
N THR A 84 -7.54 13.18 -19.76
CA THR A 84 -7.14 14.58 -19.53
C THR A 84 -6.34 15.18 -20.68
N LEU A 85 -6.00 14.38 -21.69
CA LEU A 85 -5.25 14.84 -22.87
C LEU A 85 -6.18 15.57 -23.86
N PRO A 86 -5.85 16.81 -24.27
CA PRO A 86 -6.65 17.54 -25.25
C PRO A 86 -6.70 16.83 -26.60
N GLY A 87 -7.91 16.58 -27.12
CA GLY A 87 -8.11 15.98 -28.45
C GLY A 87 -7.76 14.49 -28.55
N VAL A 88 -7.39 13.84 -27.45
CA VAL A 88 -7.11 12.40 -27.40
C VAL A 88 -8.27 11.72 -26.67
N LYS A 89 -8.83 10.67 -27.27
CA LYS A 89 -9.90 9.89 -26.65
C LYS A 89 -9.34 9.12 -25.45
N LYS A 90 -10.05 9.15 -24.33
CA LYS A 90 -9.77 8.34 -23.15
C LYS A 90 -9.69 6.85 -23.51
N ASP A 91 -8.70 6.15 -22.97
CA ASP A 91 -8.53 4.71 -23.16
C ASP A 91 -8.11 4.02 -21.85
N LEU A 92 -9.07 3.34 -21.22
CA LEU A 92 -8.87 2.61 -19.96
C LEU A 92 -8.16 1.27 -20.16
N SER A 93 -8.24 0.73 -21.37
CA SER A 93 -7.72 -0.59 -21.74
C SER A 93 -6.31 -0.56 -22.32
N ALA A 94 -5.73 0.64 -22.45
CA ALA A 94 -4.42 0.84 -23.04
C ALA A 94 -3.35 0.03 -22.30
N ASN A 95 -2.63 -0.80 -23.03
CA ASN A 95 -1.51 -1.60 -22.53
C ASN A 95 -0.22 -0.79 -22.54
N ALA A 96 0.65 -1.00 -21.55
CA ALA A 96 1.97 -0.38 -21.47
C ALA A 96 3.02 -1.35 -20.95
N ILE A 97 4.27 -1.11 -21.35
CA ILE A 97 5.45 -1.79 -20.85
C ILE A 97 6.54 -0.77 -20.52
N LEU A 98 7.18 -0.90 -19.36
CA LEU A 98 8.33 -0.07 -19.03
C LEU A 98 9.57 -0.54 -19.79
N THR A 99 10.36 0.41 -20.28
CA THR A 99 11.63 0.14 -20.97
C THR A 99 12.85 0.64 -20.22
N ASP A 100 12.65 1.39 -19.15
CA ASP A 100 13.71 1.90 -18.27
C ASP A 100 13.14 2.18 -16.87
N ASP A 101 14.04 2.35 -15.89
CA ASP A 101 13.68 2.93 -14.60
C ASP A 101 13.28 4.41 -14.77
N ILE A 102 12.17 4.81 -14.17
CA ILE A 102 11.62 6.16 -14.28
C ILE A 102 11.84 6.92 -12.99
N ILE A 103 12.40 8.13 -13.10
CA ILE A 103 12.60 9.05 -11.98
C ILE A 103 11.81 10.34 -12.29
N VAL A 104 10.77 10.62 -11.51
CA VAL A 104 9.94 11.84 -11.68
C VAL A 104 10.52 13.00 -10.88
N ASN A 105 10.80 12.76 -9.61
CA ASN A 105 11.48 13.69 -8.71
C ASN A 105 12.67 12.96 -8.08
N THR A 106 13.67 13.70 -7.60
CA THR A 106 14.81 13.13 -6.88
C THR A 106 14.79 13.56 -5.43
N GLY A 107 15.07 12.63 -4.50
CA GLY A 107 15.18 12.93 -3.08
C GLY A 107 13.85 13.36 -2.46
N VAL A 108 12.78 12.62 -2.77
CA VAL A 108 11.46 12.88 -2.17
C VAL A 108 11.47 12.50 -0.70
N LEU A 109 12.14 11.40 -0.36
CA LEU A 109 12.25 10.92 1.01
C LEU A 109 13.66 11.11 1.57
N ASP A 110 13.73 11.35 2.88
CA ASP A 110 14.96 11.27 3.65
C ASP A 110 15.30 9.81 4.01
N PRO A 111 16.48 9.52 4.61
CA PRO A 111 16.82 8.17 5.05
C PRO A 111 15.85 7.55 6.07
N ASN A 112 15.05 8.37 6.78
CA ASN A 112 14.03 7.91 7.71
C ASN A 112 12.66 7.69 7.05
N LYS A 113 12.57 7.80 5.72
CA LYS A 113 11.33 7.68 4.94
C LYS A 113 10.32 8.81 5.23
N ASP A 114 10.79 9.95 5.70
CA ASP A 114 9.98 11.15 5.85
C ASP A 114 10.13 12.07 4.65
N LEU A 115 9.10 12.87 4.38
CA LEU A 115 9.08 13.80 3.25
C LEU A 115 10.16 14.87 3.45
N VAL A 116 11.02 15.04 2.44
CA VAL A 116 11.97 16.16 2.42
C VAL A 116 11.20 17.45 2.12
N SER A 117 11.11 18.36 3.09
CA SER A 117 10.46 19.66 2.93
C SER A 117 11.34 20.64 2.14
N GLY A 118 10.75 21.39 1.20
CA GLY A 118 11.40 22.53 0.53
C GLY A 118 11.65 22.40 -0.97
N ASN A 119 11.05 21.42 -1.66
CA ASN A 119 11.22 21.20 -3.09
C ASN A 119 9.93 21.48 -3.89
N ASP A 120 10.05 22.06 -5.08
CA ASP A 120 8.99 22.20 -6.09
C ASP A 120 8.77 20.87 -6.83
N PHE A 121 8.37 19.83 -6.10
CA PHE A 121 8.12 18.50 -6.68
C PHE A 121 6.99 18.54 -7.70
N ILE A 122 7.17 17.82 -8.80
CA ILE A 122 6.12 17.57 -9.79
C ILE A 122 5.08 16.66 -9.13
N GLU A 123 3.83 17.12 -9.04
CA GLU A 123 2.74 16.34 -8.44
C GLU A 123 2.38 15.15 -9.33
N TRP A 124 2.14 13.99 -8.70
CA TRP A 124 1.64 12.80 -9.37
C TRP A 124 0.11 12.80 -9.45
N ILE A 125 -0.41 12.27 -10.56
CA ILE A 125 -1.85 12.02 -10.75
C ILE A 125 -2.01 10.51 -10.94
N PRO A 126 -2.66 9.78 -10.00
CA PRO A 126 -2.86 8.35 -10.12
C PRO A 126 -3.54 7.93 -11.43
N ILE A 127 -3.13 6.78 -11.97
CA ILE A 127 -3.71 6.18 -13.18
C ILE A 127 -5.01 5.45 -12.82
N GLY A 128 -6.13 5.82 -13.46
CA GLY A 128 -7.46 5.35 -13.09
C GLY A 128 -7.99 6.09 -11.86
N LYS A 129 -9.08 6.84 -12.02
CA LYS A 129 -9.49 7.88 -11.05
C LYS A 129 -10.57 7.47 -10.07
N SER A 130 -11.37 6.47 -10.39
CA SER A 130 -12.49 6.05 -9.54
C SER A 130 -12.82 4.58 -9.74
N SER A 131 -13.64 4.01 -8.85
CA SER A 131 -14.15 2.66 -8.98
C SER A 131 -15.35 2.53 -9.93
N SER A 132 -15.73 3.60 -10.64
CA SER A 132 -16.71 3.49 -11.72
C SER A 132 -16.09 2.69 -12.87
N ASP A 133 -16.91 1.86 -13.54
CA ASP A 133 -16.45 1.09 -14.70
C ASP A 133 -15.96 2.00 -15.84
N ASP A 134 -16.36 3.28 -15.83
CA ASP A 134 -15.93 4.31 -16.76
C ASP A 134 -14.58 4.96 -16.39
N ASP A 135 -13.99 4.70 -15.21
CA ASP A 135 -12.76 5.35 -14.73
C ASP A 135 -11.69 4.40 -14.18
N ALA A 136 -12.01 3.12 -13.99
CA ALA A 136 -11.06 2.12 -13.52
C ALA A 136 -10.15 1.64 -14.66
N TYR A 137 -8.85 1.50 -14.41
CA TYR A 137 -7.91 1.00 -15.42
C TYR A 137 -8.12 -0.49 -15.68
N THR A 138 -8.29 -0.88 -16.94
CA THR A 138 -8.59 -2.26 -17.37
C THR A 138 -7.53 -2.85 -18.31
N GLY A 139 -6.50 -2.09 -18.66
CA GLY A 139 -5.40 -2.57 -19.50
C GLY A 139 -4.37 -3.41 -18.74
N THR A 140 -3.31 -3.80 -19.46
CA THR A 140 -2.12 -4.46 -18.90
C THR A 140 -0.96 -3.48 -18.81
N PHE A 141 -0.40 -3.31 -17.61
CA PHE A 141 0.81 -2.54 -17.35
C PHE A 141 1.91 -3.48 -16.86
N ASP A 142 2.91 -3.73 -17.71
CA ASP A 142 4.06 -4.54 -17.35
C ASP A 142 5.27 -3.65 -17.02
N GLY A 143 5.68 -3.64 -15.76
CA GLY A 143 6.88 -2.96 -15.31
C GLY A 143 8.17 -3.58 -15.86
N ASN A 144 8.13 -4.81 -16.41
CA ASN A 144 9.30 -5.49 -16.99
C ASN A 144 10.53 -5.50 -16.05
N GLY A 145 10.30 -5.51 -14.73
CA GLY A 145 11.33 -5.49 -13.70
C GLY A 145 11.88 -4.11 -13.35
N HIS A 146 11.37 -3.04 -13.98
CA HIS A 146 11.78 -1.66 -13.74
C HIS A 146 11.04 -1.01 -12.57
N THR A 147 11.60 0.10 -12.12
CA THR A 147 11.08 0.92 -11.03
C THR A 147 10.54 2.26 -11.52
N ILE A 148 9.55 2.79 -10.79
CA ILE A 148 9.08 4.16 -10.89
C ILE A 148 9.35 4.82 -9.55
N SER A 149 10.03 5.97 -9.57
CA SER A 149 10.48 6.66 -8.37
C SER A 149 10.20 8.15 -8.38
N GLY A 150 10.20 8.75 -7.19
CA GLY A 150 9.98 10.18 -7.03
C GLY A 150 8.54 10.64 -7.20
N LEU A 151 7.55 9.75 -7.07
CA LEU A 151 6.15 10.15 -7.14
C LEU A 151 5.78 10.94 -5.88
N TYR A 152 5.20 12.13 -6.06
CA TYR A 152 4.77 12.99 -4.95
C TYR A 152 3.26 13.23 -5.02
N PHE A 153 2.53 12.76 -4.02
CA PHE A 153 1.11 12.99 -3.84
C PHE A 153 0.83 13.44 -2.41
N ASN A 154 0.29 14.64 -2.23
CA ASN A 154 -0.04 15.20 -0.93
C ASN A 154 -1.31 16.06 -1.03
N LYS A 155 -2.48 15.41 -1.08
CA LYS A 155 -3.78 16.09 -1.27
C LYS A 155 -4.83 15.56 -0.31
N SER A 156 -5.87 16.34 -0.07
CA SER A 156 -7.06 15.89 0.66
C SER A 156 -8.20 15.56 -0.32
N ASN A 157 -9.19 14.77 0.13
CA ASN A 157 -10.42 14.43 -0.58
C ASN A 157 -10.22 13.69 -1.91
N SER A 158 -9.11 12.95 -2.05
CA SER A 158 -8.89 12.05 -3.18
C SER A 158 -9.18 10.63 -2.74
N TRP A 159 -10.01 9.89 -3.48
CA TRP A 159 -10.57 8.63 -2.97
C TRP A 159 -9.69 7.40 -3.19
N TYR A 160 -8.78 7.47 -4.17
CA TYR A 160 -7.96 6.35 -4.61
C TYR A 160 -6.56 6.87 -4.92
N VAL A 161 -5.56 6.37 -4.19
CA VAL A 161 -4.19 6.91 -4.26
C VAL A 161 -3.17 5.78 -4.38
N GLY A 162 -2.23 5.95 -5.30
CA GLY A 162 -1.06 5.11 -5.57
C GLY A 162 -0.43 5.46 -6.91
N LEU A 163 0.44 4.61 -7.45
CA LEU A 163 0.80 4.68 -8.88
C LEU A 163 -0.49 4.62 -9.72
N PHE A 164 -1.35 3.66 -9.41
CA PHE A 164 -2.72 3.57 -9.90
C PHE A 164 -3.70 4.05 -8.81
N GLY A 165 -4.76 4.76 -9.19
CA GLY A 165 -5.86 5.01 -8.26
C GLY A 165 -6.70 3.74 -8.14
N CYS A 166 -7.36 3.34 -9.23
CA CYS A 166 -8.24 2.18 -9.25
C CYS A 166 -7.96 1.26 -10.45
N ILE A 167 -7.82 -0.04 -10.16
CA ILE A 167 -7.67 -1.12 -11.14
C ILE A 167 -8.99 -1.87 -11.22
N GLY A 168 -9.57 -1.93 -12.42
CA GLY A 168 -10.80 -2.65 -12.73
C GLY A 168 -10.58 -4.16 -12.85
N ALA A 169 -11.67 -4.92 -13.01
CA ALA A 169 -11.63 -6.39 -12.98
C ALA A 169 -10.72 -7.04 -14.05
N GLU A 170 -10.55 -6.39 -15.20
CA GLU A 170 -9.67 -6.85 -16.28
C GLU A 170 -8.23 -6.32 -16.17
N GLY A 171 -8.01 -5.33 -15.30
CA GLY A 171 -6.73 -4.65 -15.18
C GLY A 171 -5.64 -5.55 -14.59
N LYS A 172 -4.46 -5.49 -15.19
CA LYS A 172 -3.30 -6.30 -14.78
C LYS A 172 -2.07 -5.43 -14.63
N ILE A 173 -1.52 -5.35 -13.43
CA ILE A 173 -0.28 -4.64 -13.15
C ILE A 173 0.74 -5.66 -12.67
N SER A 174 1.88 -5.72 -13.35
CA SER A 174 2.93 -6.67 -12.98
C SER A 174 4.33 -6.09 -13.02
N ASN A 175 5.25 -6.72 -12.29
CA ASN A 175 6.71 -6.50 -12.41
C ASN A 175 7.19 -5.05 -12.25
N VAL A 176 6.48 -4.23 -11.45
CA VAL A 176 6.83 -2.82 -11.22
C VAL A 176 7.17 -2.57 -9.75
N GLY A 177 8.25 -1.83 -9.50
CA GLY A 177 8.59 -1.32 -8.17
C GLY A 177 8.31 0.16 -8.03
N VAL A 178 7.58 0.58 -6.99
CA VAL A 178 7.39 1.98 -6.62
C VAL A 178 8.34 2.34 -5.48
N SER A 179 9.26 3.27 -5.72
CA SER A 179 10.34 3.61 -4.77
C SER A 179 10.51 5.11 -4.60
N ASP A 180 11.22 5.54 -3.55
CA ASP A 180 11.49 6.96 -3.21
C ASP A 180 10.28 7.88 -3.49
N SER A 181 9.08 7.45 -3.09
CA SER A 181 7.84 8.18 -3.37
C SER A 181 7.10 8.50 -2.08
N TYR A 182 6.23 9.50 -2.14
CA TYR A 182 5.45 9.95 -0.99
C TYR A 182 3.98 10.05 -1.38
N PHE A 183 3.17 9.19 -0.77
CA PHE A 183 1.73 9.19 -0.93
C PHE A 183 1.09 9.55 0.42
N GLN A 184 0.56 10.76 0.52
CA GLN A 184 -0.23 11.20 1.65
C GLN A 184 -1.59 11.66 1.19
N SER A 185 -2.64 11.16 1.83
CA SER A 185 -4.00 11.66 1.64
C SER A 185 -4.74 11.86 2.96
N SER A 186 -5.64 12.84 2.98
CA SER A 186 -6.66 13.01 4.01
C SER A 186 -8.05 12.90 3.37
N ASN A 187 -9.04 12.44 4.13
CA ASN A 187 -10.41 12.06 3.74
C ASN A 187 -10.45 11.15 2.50
N CYS A 188 -9.76 9.99 2.57
CA CYS A 188 -9.52 9.05 1.47
C CYS A 188 -9.79 7.61 1.90
N PRO A 189 -10.80 6.91 1.35
CA PRO A 189 -11.05 5.54 1.75
C PRO A 189 -9.90 4.57 1.40
N TYR A 190 -9.13 4.78 0.33
CA TYR A 190 -8.20 3.77 -0.17
C TYR A 190 -6.86 4.35 -0.68
N ILE A 191 -5.77 3.98 -0.02
CA ILE A 191 -4.42 4.42 -0.38
C ILE A 191 -3.43 3.26 -0.34
N GLY A 192 -2.62 3.13 -1.38
CA GLY A 192 -1.48 2.23 -1.43
C GLY A 192 -0.31 2.81 -2.21
N GLY A 193 0.86 2.16 -2.13
CA GLY A 193 2.02 2.56 -2.93
C GLY A 193 1.86 2.20 -4.41
N VAL A 194 1.31 1.02 -4.70
CA VAL A 194 1.06 0.56 -6.08
C VAL A 194 -0.34 0.96 -6.53
N CYS A 195 -1.38 0.68 -5.74
CA CYS A 195 -2.71 1.19 -6.06
C CYS A 195 -3.58 1.57 -4.86
N GLY A 196 -4.58 2.41 -5.09
CA GLY A 196 -5.63 2.66 -4.09
C GLY A 196 -6.56 1.46 -3.95
N SER A 197 -7.18 1.04 -5.06
CA SER A 197 -8.15 -0.06 -5.11
C SER A 197 -7.81 -1.05 -6.22
N ASN A 198 -7.84 -2.34 -5.89
CA ASN A 198 -7.63 -3.45 -6.83
C ASN A 198 -8.86 -4.34 -6.94
N SER A 199 -9.49 -4.38 -8.11
CA SER A 199 -10.42 -5.44 -8.50
C SER A 199 -9.85 -6.42 -9.54
N GLY A 200 -8.66 -6.12 -10.08
CA GLY A 200 -7.98 -6.95 -11.07
C GLY A 200 -6.83 -7.75 -10.46
N GLU A 201 -5.67 -7.69 -11.09
CA GLU A 201 -4.47 -8.45 -10.69
C GLU A 201 -3.27 -7.53 -10.43
N LEU A 202 -2.69 -7.66 -9.24
CA LEU A 202 -1.36 -7.16 -8.90
C LEU A 202 -0.41 -8.35 -8.74
N GLN A 203 0.64 -8.41 -9.55
CA GLN A 203 1.53 -9.57 -9.61
C GLN A 203 3.00 -9.14 -9.63
N ASN A 204 3.82 -9.60 -8.68
CA ASN A 204 5.25 -9.25 -8.63
C ASN A 204 5.50 -7.72 -8.58
N CYS A 205 4.68 -7.01 -7.80
CA CYS A 205 4.82 -5.56 -7.59
C CYS A 205 5.46 -5.28 -6.23
N SER A 206 6.19 -4.17 -6.13
CA SER A 206 6.82 -3.77 -4.87
C SER A 206 6.60 -2.31 -4.51
N ASN A 207 6.51 -2.04 -3.21
CA ASN A 207 6.54 -0.69 -2.67
C ASN A 207 7.69 -0.53 -1.68
N SER A 208 8.50 0.51 -1.86
CA SER A 208 9.55 0.95 -0.91
C SER A 208 9.41 2.42 -0.50
N SER A 209 8.22 2.96 -0.76
CA SER A 209 7.82 4.36 -0.59
C SER A 209 7.07 4.58 0.72
N THR A 210 6.79 5.83 1.05
CA THR A 210 6.02 6.19 2.25
C THR A 210 4.56 6.40 1.91
N VAL A 211 3.67 5.70 2.63
CA VAL A 211 2.22 5.73 2.45
C VAL A 211 1.56 6.17 3.76
N ILE A 212 0.79 7.26 3.70
CA ILE A 212 0.19 7.90 4.87
C ILE A 212 -1.28 8.27 4.62
N GLY A 213 -2.19 7.70 5.42
CA GLY A 213 -3.57 8.17 5.53
C GLY A 213 -3.75 9.01 6.79
N LYS A 214 -4.24 10.24 6.66
CA LYS A 214 -4.48 11.15 7.80
C LYS A 214 -5.97 11.43 7.96
N GLU A 215 -6.44 11.50 9.21
CA GLU A 215 -7.84 11.84 9.61
C GLU A 215 -8.76 10.61 9.68
N ASN A 216 -10.07 10.72 9.40
CA ASN A 216 -11.04 9.60 9.56
C ASN A 216 -11.21 8.77 8.28
N GLU A 217 -11.47 7.46 8.42
CA GLU A 217 -11.88 6.48 7.40
C GLU A 217 -10.86 6.11 6.30
N TYR A 218 -9.77 5.40 6.63
CA TYR A 218 -8.80 4.89 5.64
C TYR A 218 -8.57 3.39 5.75
N ARG A 219 -8.43 2.79 4.57
CA ARG A 219 -7.81 1.48 4.36
C ARG A 219 -6.51 1.71 3.61
N ILE A 220 -5.41 1.44 4.30
CA ILE A 220 -4.06 1.82 3.87
C ILE A 220 -3.25 0.54 3.71
N GLY A 221 -2.68 0.33 2.53
CA GLY A 221 -1.71 -0.74 2.30
C GLY A 221 -0.37 -0.19 1.86
N GLY A 222 0.73 -0.91 2.09
CA GLY A 222 1.97 -0.60 1.40
C GLY A 222 1.87 -0.86 -0.10
N VAL A 223 1.15 -1.92 -0.51
CA VAL A 223 0.91 -2.25 -1.92
C VAL A 223 -0.45 -1.71 -2.38
N CYS A 224 -1.55 -2.12 -1.74
CA CYS A 224 -2.90 -1.67 -2.11
C CYS A 224 -3.76 -1.28 -0.90
N GLY A 225 -4.55 -0.21 -1.02
CA GLY A 225 -5.48 0.20 0.05
C GLY A 225 -6.64 -0.77 0.23
N TYR A 226 -7.29 -1.12 -0.88
CA TYR A 226 -8.40 -2.07 -0.94
C TYR A 226 -8.15 -3.14 -1.99
N ASN A 227 -8.45 -4.40 -1.64
CA ASN A 227 -8.35 -5.52 -2.56
C ASN A 227 -9.66 -6.32 -2.58
N SER A 228 -10.21 -6.46 -3.78
CA SER A 228 -11.24 -7.44 -4.12
C SER A 228 -10.88 -8.31 -5.31
N GLY A 229 -9.66 -8.18 -5.81
CA GLY A 229 -9.07 -9.01 -6.85
C GLY A 229 -7.95 -9.88 -6.28
N THR A 230 -6.83 -9.96 -7.01
CA THR A 230 -5.66 -10.75 -6.61
C THR A 230 -4.45 -9.85 -6.35
N VAL A 231 -3.79 -10.06 -5.21
CA VAL A 231 -2.47 -9.52 -4.87
C VAL A 231 -1.54 -10.71 -4.69
N LYS A 232 -0.56 -10.86 -5.58
CA LYS A 232 0.30 -12.04 -5.62
C LYS A 232 1.77 -11.71 -5.83
N ASP A 233 2.63 -12.41 -5.09
CA ASP A 233 4.09 -12.22 -5.10
C ASP A 233 4.50 -10.74 -4.90
N CYS A 234 3.72 -10.00 -4.12
CA CYS A 234 3.93 -8.57 -3.90
C CYS A 234 4.64 -8.32 -2.57
N LYS A 235 5.43 -7.24 -2.51
CA LYS A 235 6.16 -6.90 -1.28
C LYS A 235 6.11 -5.43 -0.90
N ASN A 236 6.11 -5.17 0.39
CA ASN A 236 6.32 -3.84 0.94
C ASN A 236 7.56 -3.78 1.82
N THR A 237 8.47 -2.86 1.50
CA THR A 237 9.60 -2.46 2.35
C THR A 237 9.48 -0.99 2.80
N GLY A 238 8.43 -0.31 2.34
CA GLY A 238 8.13 1.09 2.64
C GLY A 238 7.47 1.31 4.00
N SER A 239 7.38 2.58 4.43
CA SER A 239 6.70 2.94 5.68
C SER A 239 5.21 3.14 5.43
N VAL A 240 4.36 2.47 6.22
CA VAL A 240 2.90 2.58 6.14
C VAL A 240 2.36 3.13 7.45
N ARG A 241 1.65 4.27 7.38
CA ARG A 241 1.18 5.02 8.56
C ARG A 241 -0.27 5.46 8.39
N GLY A 242 -1.07 5.43 9.46
CA GLY A 242 -2.40 6.05 9.43
C GLY A 242 -3.25 5.85 10.66
N LYS A 243 -4.58 5.97 10.56
CA LYS A 243 -5.46 6.09 11.74
C LYS A 243 -6.52 5.01 11.94
N GLU A 244 -6.74 4.11 10.98
CA GLU A 244 -7.77 3.07 11.10
C GLU A 244 -7.26 1.69 10.64
N THR A 245 -7.51 1.33 9.39
CA THR A 245 -7.17 0.00 8.86
C THR A 245 -5.87 0.08 8.07
N ILE A 246 -4.85 -0.62 8.52
CA ILE A 246 -3.49 -0.53 7.97
C ILE A 246 -2.90 -1.92 7.77
N GLY A 247 -2.50 -2.24 6.55
CA GLY A 247 -1.71 -3.41 6.23
C GLY A 247 -0.36 -3.05 5.65
N GLY A 248 0.68 -3.83 5.94
CA GLY A 248 1.95 -3.67 5.24
C GLY A 248 1.83 -3.98 3.75
N VAL A 249 0.99 -4.95 3.35
CA VAL A 249 0.68 -5.24 1.94
C VAL A 249 -0.67 -4.62 1.55
N CYS A 250 -1.75 -5.03 2.21
CA CYS A 250 -3.12 -4.64 1.85
C CYS A 250 -3.86 -4.02 3.04
N GLY A 251 -4.48 -2.86 2.87
CA GLY A 251 -5.32 -2.29 3.94
C GLY A 251 -6.51 -3.19 4.26
N TYR A 252 -7.37 -3.40 3.27
CA TYR A 252 -8.65 -4.09 3.44
C TYR A 252 -8.89 -5.07 2.31
N ASN A 253 -8.98 -6.35 2.66
CA ASN A 253 -9.19 -7.45 1.73
C ASN A 253 -10.62 -7.94 1.87
N GLU A 254 -11.44 -7.76 0.83
CA GLU A 254 -12.86 -8.09 0.87
C GLU A 254 -13.36 -8.61 -0.48
N ARG A 255 -14.48 -9.29 -0.45
CA ARG A 255 -15.24 -9.69 -1.62
C ARG A 255 -15.92 -8.50 -2.31
N ARG A 256 -15.79 -8.41 -3.65
CA ARG A 256 -16.69 -7.54 -4.45
C ARG A 256 -18.05 -8.23 -4.58
N TYR A 257 -19.16 -7.49 -4.38
CA TYR A 257 -20.53 -8.01 -4.42
C TYR A 257 -20.78 -9.20 -5.36
N ASN A 258 -21.24 -10.34 -4.82
CA ASN A 258 -21.55 -11.57 -5.55
C ASN A 258 -20.37 -12.25 -6.29
N GLU A 259 -19.14 -11.79 -6.10
CA GLU A 259 -17.92 -12.36 -6.68
C GLU A 259 -17.08 -13.14 -5.65
N LYS A 260 -15.87 -13.55 -6.05
CA LYS A 260 -14.87 -14.21 -5.21
C LYS A 260 -14.28 -13.21 -4.21
N GLY A 261 -13.95 -13.68 -3.00
CA GLY A 261 -13.23 -12.88 -2.00
C GLY A 261 -11.86 -12.44 -2.49
N GLY A 262 -11.37 -11.32 -1.95
CA GLY A 262 -10.03 -10.83 -2.25
C GLY A 262 -8.95 -11.85 -1.87
N ILE A 263 -7.93 -11.97 -2.71
CA ILE A 263 -6.82 -12.91 -2.55
C ILE A 263 -5.54 -12.15 -2.28
N ILE A 264 -4.84 -12.52 -1.20
CA ILE A 264 -3.46 -12.13 -0.94
C ILE A 264 -2.64 -13.41 -0.84
N GLU A 265 -1.71 -13.59 -1.77
CA GLU A 265 -0.92 -14.82 -1.90
C GLU A 265 0.58 -14.48 -2.04
N ASN A 266 1.45 -15.28 -1.40
CA ASN A 266 2.90 -15.18 -1.54
C ASN A 266 3.46 -13.76 -1.35
N SER A 267 2.81 -12.97 -0.50
CA SER A 267 3.11 -11.54 -0.36
C SER A 267 3.60 -11.23 1.05
N PHE A 268 4.44 -10.21 1.17
CA PHE A 268 5.11 -9.98 2.45
C PHE A 268 5.43 -8.52 2.74
N ASN A 269 5.64 -8.26 4.01
CA ASN A 269 6.02 -6.95 4.52
C ASN A 269 7.31 -7.01 5.34
N GLU A 270 8.26 -6.17 4.96
CA GLU A 270 9.49 -5.86 5.71
C GLU A 270 9.46 -4.40 6.22
N GLY A 271 8.52 -3.60 5.72
CA GLY A 271 8.35 -2.20 6.07
C GLY A 271 7.69 -1.99 7.44
N THR A 272 7.91 -0.83 8.05
CA THR A 272 7.23 -0.49 9.32
C THR A 272 5.76 -0.15 9.08
N VAL A 273 4.86 -0.76 9.85
CA VAL A 273 3.41 -0.51 9.82
C VAL A 273 2.98 0.07 11.16
N SER A 274 2.43 1.30 11.16
CA SER A 274 2.09 1.95 12.43
C SER A 274 0.86 2.87 12.42
N GLY A 275 0.14 2.86 13.54
CA GLY A 275 -0.93 3.82 13.83
C GLY A 275 -0.40 5.21 14.18
N THR A 276 -1.19 6.24 13.89
CA THR A 276 -0.89 7.67 14.11
C THR A 276 -1.95 8.32 15.02
N GLY A 277 -1.82 8.18 16.34
CA GLY A 277 -2.66 8.89 17.32
C GLY A 277 -3.38 8.01 18.32
N ASP A 278 -4.32 8.61 19.06
CA ASP A 278 -4.92 8.09 20.29
C ASP A 278 -6.32 7.46 20.13
N TYR A 279 -6.79 7.21 18.90
CA TYR A 279 -8.18 6.81 18.62
C TYR A 279 -8.47 5.30 18.79
N ASP A 280 -9.74 4.98 19.03
CA ASP A 280 -10.28 3.70 19.52
C ASP A 280 -10.66 2.66 18.45
N VAL A 281 -10.21 2.81 17.20
CA VAL A 281 -10.28 1.70 16.21
C VAL A 281 -9.04 1.70 15.33
N LEU A 282 -8.17 0.71 15.52
CA LEU A 282 -6.98 0.48 14.69
C LEU A 282 -6.85 -1.01 14.40
N ASN A 283 -7.25 -1.43 13.20
CA ASN A 283 -6.99 -2.77 12.67
C ASN A 283 -5.65 -2.72 11.92
N ILE A 284 -4.58 -3.15 12.57
CA ILE A 284 -3.23 -3.11 11.97
C ILE A 284 -2.68 -4.52 11.80
N GLY A 285 -2.37 -4.89 10.57
CA GLY A 285 -1.68 -6.14 10.25
C GLY A 285 -0.34 -5.90 9.57
N GLY A 286 0.64 -6.74 9.85
CA GLY A 286 1.89 -6.72 9.10
C GLY A 286 1.68 -7.01 7.61
N VAL A 287 0.75 -7.90 7.25
CA VAL A 287 0.36 -8.16 5.86
C VAL A 287 -0.94 -7.44 5.52
N CYS A 288 -2.01 -7.68 6.27
CA CYS A 288 -3.32 -7.13 5.97
C CYS A 288 -4.01 -6.49 7.18
N GLY A 289 -4.54 -5.28 7.04
CA GLY A 289 -5.24 -4.61 8.13
C GLY A 289 -6.52 -5.35 8.53
N ASP A 290 -7.39 -5.59 7.57
CA ASP A 290 -8.65 -6.32 7.75
C ASP A 290 -8.90 -7.30 6.59
N ASN A 291 -9.05 -8.58 6.93
CA ASN A 291 -9.49 -9.62 6.02
C ASN A 291 -10.98 -9.86 6.22
N SER A 292 -11.77 -8.97 5.65
CA SER A 292 -13.23 -8.93 5.75
C SER A 292 -13.84 -9.95 4.78
N ASP A 293 -14.93 -10.60 5.18
CA ASP A 293 -15.64 -11.66 4.46
C ASP A 293 -15.01 -13.07 4.53
N GLY A 294 -15.86 -14.07 4.73
CA GLY A 294 -15.47 -15.48 4.88
C GLY A 294 -14.83 -16.11 3.62
N THR A 295 -14.95 -15.46 2.46
CA THR A 295 -14.35 -15.92 1.20
C THR A 295 -12.99 -15.28 0.90
N SER A 296 -12.60 -14.24 1.64
CA SER A 296 -11.32 -13.57 1.49
C SER A 296 -10.17 -14.40 2.07
N THR A 297 -9.00 -14.37 1.42
CA THR A 297 -7.87 -15.26 1.77
C THR A 297 -6.54 -14.53 1.90
N ILE A 298 -5.76 -14.92 2.90
CA ILE A 298 -4.35 -14.58 3.08
C ILE A 298 -3.57 -15.90 3.16
N THR A 299 -2.75 -16.19 2.15
CA THR A 299 -2.05 -17.49 2.03
C THR A 299 -0.58 -17.30 1.72
N ASN A 300 0.29 -18.08 2.37
CA ASN A 300 1.75 -18.04 2.13
C ASN A 300 2.36 -16.65 2.29
N CYS A 301 1.87 -15.87 3.26
CA CYS A 301 2.33 -14.51 3.49
C CYS A 301 3.17 -14.42 4.76
N PHE A 302 4.06 -13.44 4.83
CA PHE A 302 4.83 -13.20 6.05
C PHE A 302 5.08 -11.73 6.37
N ASN A 303 5.41 -11.49 7.63
CA ASN A 303 5.79 -10.18 8.12
C ASN A 303 7.11 -10.23 8.90
N GLU A 304 8.04 -9.39 8.48
CA GLU A 304 9.31 -9.10 9.18
C GLU A 304 9.41 -7.61 9.55
N GLY A 305 8.47 -6.79 9.08
CA GLY A 305 8.36 -5.38 9.43
C GLY A 305 7.68 -5.13 10.78
N THR A 306 8.18 -4.18 11.57
CA THR A 306 7.59 -3.87 12.89
C THR A 306 6.15 -3.39 12.76
N VAL A 307 5.25 -3.91 13.61
CA VAL A 307 3.84 -3.55 13.65
C VAL A 307 3.49 -2.92 15.00
N ARG A 308 2.96 -1.69 14.97
CA ARG A 308 2.61 -0.94 16.19
C ARG A 308 1.30 -0.18 16.09
N GLY A 309 0.42 -0.33 17.07
CA GLY A 309 -0.78 0.50 17.20
C GLY A 309 -1.36 0.50 18.60
N LYS A 310 -2.67 0.70 18.71
CA LYS A 310 -3.39 0.80 19.98
C LYS A 310 -4.34 -0.39 20.19
N GLU A 311 -5.28 -0.59 19.27
CA GLU A 311 -6.42 -1.52 19.41
C GLU A 311 -6.12 -2.95 18.99
N THR A 312 -6.26 -3.26 17.70
CA THR A 312 -6.28 -4.62 17.15
C THR A 312 -5.09 -4.83 16.23
N ILE A 313 -4.04 -5.46 16.74
CA ILE A 313 -2.72 -5.53 16.11
C ILE A 313 -2.32 -6.99 15.90
N GLY A 314 -2.10 -7.40 14.65
CA GLY A 314 -1.59 -8.73 14.32
C GLY A 314 -0.31 -8.69 13.53
N GLY A 315 0.57 -9.66 13.77
CA GLY A 315 1.78 -9.82 12.98
C GLY A 315 1.49 -10.08 11.49
N VAL A 316 0.43 -10.82 11.17
CA VAL A 316 -0.03 -11.05 9.79
C VAL A 316 -1.28 -10.22 9.50
N CYS A 317 -2.33 -10.35 10.31
CA CYS A 317 -3.61 -9.69 10.07
C CYS A 317 -4.14 -8.97 11.31
N GLY A 318 -4.61 -7.73 11.18
CA GLY A 318 -5.24 -7.02 12.28
C GLY A 318 -6.54 -7.70 12.67
N ASN A 319 -7.55 -7.57 11.82
CA ASN A 319 -8.87 -8.18 11.99
C ASN A 319 -9.12 -9.25 10.92
N ASN A 320 -9.62 -10.42 11.32
CA ASN A 320 -9.91 -11.52 10.39
C ASN A 320 -11.33 -12.05 10.53
N SER A 321 -12.05 -12.08 9.40
CA SER A 321 -13.27 -12.87 9.19
C SER A 321 -13.11 -13.91 8.07
N GLY A 322 -12.08 -13.80 7.25
CA GLY A 322 -11.74 -14.74 6.17
C GLY A 322 -10.77 -15.85 6.59
N THR A 323 -10.04 -16.41 5.61
CA THR A 323 -9.05 -17.47 5.84
C THR A 323 -7.62 -16.91 5.92
N ILE A 324 -6.87 -17.31 6.94
CA ILE A 324 -5.42 -17.13 7.05
C ILE A 324 -4.76 -18.51 7.06
N LYS A 325 -3.85 -18.75 6.12
CA LYS A 325 -3.23 -20.08 5.94
C LYS A 325 -1.75 -20.00 5.62
N SER A 326 -0.95 -20.86 6.25
CA SER A 326 0.47 -20.99 5.92
C SER A 326 1.21 -19.66 5.98
N CYS A 327 0.95 -18.85 7.02
CA CYS A 327 1.55 -17.53 7.19
C CYS A 327 2.45 -17.48 8.42
N TYR A 328 3.41 -16.55 8.46
CA TYR A 328 4.18 -16.32 9.68
C TYR A 328 4.54 -14.87 9.97
N ASN A 329 4.89 -14.61 11.23
CA ASN A 329 5.45 -13.34 11.67
C ASN A 329 6.74 -13.53 12.46
N THR A 330 7.78 -12.80 12.09
CA THR A 330 9.06 -12.74 12.82
C THR A 330 9.31 -11.34 13.42
N ALA A 331 8.46 -10.37 13.11
CA ALA A 331 8.62 -8.99 13.55
C ALA A 331 7.95 -8.71 14.90
N SER A 332 8.42 -7.66 15.58
CA SER A 332 7.77 -7.15 16.79
C SER A 332 6.35 -6.67 16.51
N VAL A 333 5.40 -7.08 17.36
CA VAL A 333 3.99 -6.69 17.34
C VAL A 333 3.64 -6.06 18.69
N SER A 334 3.20 -4.81 18.68
CA SER A 334 2.94 -4.04 19.89
C SER A 334 1.64 -3.23 19.83
N GLY A 335 0.88 -3.26 20.92
CA GLY A 335 -0.39 -2.56 21.08
C GLY A 335 -0.94 -2.70 22.50
N GLN A 336 -2.06 -2.05 22.80
CA GLN A 336 -2.64 -2.00 24.15
C GLN A 336 -3.68 -3.11 24.36
N TYR A 337 -4.59 -3.33 23.41
CA TYR A 337 -5.76 -4.19 23.60
C TYR A 337 -5.58 -5.59 22.98
N SER A 338 -6.04 -5.81 21.75
CA SER A 338 -6.02 -7.11 21.07
C SER A 338 -4.74 -7.26 20.24
N VAL A 339 -3.71 -7.88 20.81
CA VAL A 339 -2.41 -8.06 20.13
C VAL A 339 -2.12 -9.54 19.95
N GLY A 340 -1.87 -10.00 18.73
CA GLY A 340 -1.50 -11.39 18.47
C GLY A 340 -0.33 -11.54 17.50
N GLY A 341 0.43 -12.61 17.69
CA GLY A 341 1.59 -12.92 16.85
C GLY A 341 1.23 -13.14 15.38
N VAL A 342 0.03 -13.65 15.09
CA VAL A 342 -0.49 -13.81 13.73
C VAL A 342 -1.69 -12.90 13.51
N CYS A 343 -2.67 -12.92 14.42
CA CYS A 343 -3.93 -12.20 14.24
C CYS A 343 -4.26 -11.33 15.46
N GLY A 344 -4.67 -10.08 15.25
CA GLY A 344 -5.15 -9.22 16.33
C GLY A 344 -6.46 -9.74 16.88
N ASP A 345 -7.52 -9.73 16.07
CA ASP A 345 -8.85 -10.25 16.40
C ASP A 345 -9.35 -11.19 15.30
N ASN A 346 -10.12 -12.21 15.67
CA ASN A 346 -10.61 -13.24 14.76
C ASN A 346 -12.10 -13.53 14.97
N TYR A 347 -12.94 -13.11 14.03
CA TYR A 347 -14.39 -13.33 13.98
C TYR A 347 -14.72 -14.65 13.27
N GLU A 348 -14.25 -15.76 13.86
CA GLU A 348 -14.53 -17.13 13.39
C GLU A 348 -13.92 -17.51 12.03
N GLY A 349 -13.06 -16.65 11.48
CA GLY A 349 -12.27 -16.96 10.29
C GLY A 349 -11.29 -18.13 10.52
N PRO A 350 -11.11 -19.05 9.55
CA PRO A 350 -10.16 -20.15 9.68
C PRO A 350 -8.72 -19.64 9.72
N ILE A 351 -8.00 -19.92 10.80
CA ILE A 351 -6.55 -19.69 10.92
C ILE A 351 -5.88 -21.05 11.04
N THR A 352 -5.03 -21.39 10.06
CA THR A 352 -4.39 -22.72 10.00
C THR A 352 -2.95 -22.63 9.55
N ASN A 353 -2.10 -23.51 10.11
CA ASN A 353 -0.70 -23.64 9.70
C ASN A 353 0.08 -22.32 9.81
N CYS A 354 -0.21 -21.52 10.84
CA CYS A 354 0.38 -20.21 11.04
C CYS A 354 1.33 -20.20 12.23
N TYR A 355 2.41 -19.43 12.13
CA TYR A 355 3.51 -19.44 13.09
C TYR A 355 3.95 -18.02 13.47
N TYR A 356 4.46 -17.85 14.68
CA TYR A 356 5.09 -16.58 15.06
C TYR A 356 6.32 -16.83 15.94
N LEU A 357 7.30 -15.93 15.84
CA LEU A 357 8.56 -16.04 16.56
C LEU A 357 8.36 -15.71 18.05
N SER A 358 8.93 -16.55 18.90
CA SER A 358 8.87 -16.34 20.35
C SER A 358 9.52 -15.01 20.75
N GLY A 359 8.86 -14.27 21.64
CA GLY A 359 9.30 -12.97 22.13
C GLY A 359 8.98 -11.78 21.20
N THR A 360 8.25 -11.98 20.10
CA THR A 360 7.86 -10.87 19.21
C THR A 360 6.56 -10.18 19.60
N VAL A 361 5.75 -10.79 20.47
CA VAL A 361 4.47 -10.21 20.91
C VAL A 361 4.67 -9.57 22.29
N ALA A 362 4.36 -8.28 22.39
CA ALA A 362 4.45 -7.56 23.66
C ALA A 362 3.51 -8.18 24.73
N ASP A 363 3.92 -8.09 25.99
CA ASP A 363 3.17 -8.52 27.18
C ASP A 363 2.80 -10.03 27.23
N GLY A 364 3.44 -10.87 26.41
CA GLY A 364 3.24 -12.32 26.45
C GLY A 364 1.89 -12.79 25.93
N LYS A 365 1.21 -11.97 25.12
CA LYS A 365 -0.04 -12.34 24.43
C LYS A 365 0.25 -13.43 23.37
N GLY A 366 -0.76 -14.27 23.09
CA GLY A 366 -0.65 -15.45 22.21
C GLY A 366 -0.60 -15.14 20.71
N GLY A 367 -0.91 -16.16 19.89
CA GLY A 367 -0.95 -16.00 18.43
C GLY A 367 -2.17 -15.22 17.94
N ILE A 368 -3.24 -15.21 18.74
CA ILE A 368 -4.50 -14.48 18.52
C ILE A 368 -4.77 -13.62 19.77
N GLY A 369 -5.04 -12.32 19.59
CA GLY A 369 -5.12 -11.36 20.70
C GLY A 369 -6.51 -11.13 21.29
N GLY A 370 -7.54 -10.97 20.46
CA GLY A 370 -8.91 -10.61 20.85
C GLY A 370 -9.72 -11.76 21.48
N LYS A 371 -9.19 -12.98 21.42
CA LYS A 371 -9.72 -14.19 22.05
C LYS A 371 -8.54 -15.03 22.55
N ASP A 372 -8.75 -15.81 23.61
CA ASP A 372 -7.77 -16.84 23.98
C ASP A 372 -7.50 -17.72 22.74
N ASP A 373 -6.23 -17.91 22.40
CA ASP A 373 -5.81 -18.69 21.23
C ASP A 373 -6.23 -20.16 21.43
N GLU A 374 -7.43 -20.48 20.96
CA GLU A 374 -7.99 -21.83 21.03
C GLU A 374 -7.12 -22.78 20.20
N ASN A 375 -6.19 -23.44 20.89
CA ASN A 375 -5.62 -24.72 20.51
C ASN A 375 -4.79 -24.70 19.21
N GLY A 376 -3.72 -23.90 19.16
CA GLY A 376 -2.66 -24.05 18.17
C GLY A 376 -3.03 -23.61 16.75
N LYS A 377 -3.99 -22.69 16.61
CA LYS A 377 -4.34 -22.06 15.33
C LYS A 377 -3.21 -21.16 14.83
N ALA A 378 -2.54 -20.46 15.76
CA ALA A 378 -1.31 -19.73 15.54
C ALA A 378 -0.25 -20.20 16.56
N VAL A 379 0.85 -20.80 16.08
CA VAL A 379 1.78 -21.52 16.96
C VAL A 379 3.06 -20.72 17.20
N GLU A 380 3.39 -20.49 18.46
CA GLU A 380 4.68 -19.91 18.85
C GLU A 380 5.82 -20.86 18.50
N MET A 381 6.86 -20.34 17.88
CA MET A 381 8.05 -21.08 17.49
C MET A 381 9.30 -20.36 18.00
N SER A 382 10.23 -21.11 18.59
CA SER A 382 11.52 -20.55 18.98
C SER A 382 12.36 -20.21 17.75
N LYS A 383 13.35 -19.33 17.95
CA LYS A 383 14.33 -18.99 16.92
C LYS A 383 15.04 -20.22 16.35
N ASP A 384 15.33 -21.22 17.18
CA ASP A 384 16.00 -22.44 16.74
C ASP A 384 15.08 -23.32 15.87
N ARG A 385 13.78 -23.37 16.18
CA ARG A 385 12.80 -24.09 15.34
C ARG A 385 12.62 -23.41 13.98
N PHE A 386 12.55 -22.07 13.95
CA PHE A 386 12.55 -21.31 12.70
C PHE A 386 13.79 -21.58 11.84
N LYS A 387 14.98 -21.63 12.45
CA LYS A 387 16.24 -21.93 11.76
C LYS A 387 16.40 -23.38 11.34
N SER A 388 15.64 -24.30 11.94
CA SER A 388 15.87 -25.73 11.76
C SER A 388 15.38 -26.30 10.42
N GLY A 389 14.59 -25.54 9.65
CA GLY A 389 13.82 -26.07 8.52
C GLY A 389 12.43 -26.56 8.90
N GLU A 390 12.14 -26.74 10.20
CA GLU A 390 10.84 -27.21 10.65
C GLU A 390 9.68 -26.34 10.15
N VAL A 391 9.79 -25.03 10.33
CA VAL A 391 8.70 -24.11 10.00
C VAL A 391 8.45 -24.10 8.50
N ALA A 392 9.50 -24.09 7.66
CA ALA A 392 9.36 -24.17 6.20
C ALA A 392 8.62 -25.45 5.76
N TRP A 393 9.00 -26.59 6.34
CA TRP A 393 8.36 -27.88 6.05
C TRP A 393 6.89 -27.93 6.51
N LEU A 394 6.60 -27.40 7.70
CA LEU A 394 5.24 -27.29 8.23
C LEU A 394 4.38 -26.37 7.36
N LEU A 395 4.89 -25.21 6.95
CA LEU A 395 4.19 -24.26 6.08
C LEU A 395 3.77 -24.88 4.73
N ASN A 396 4.51 -25.87 4.23
CA ASN A 396 4.14 -26.69 3.08
C ASN A 396 3.19 -27.87 3.41
N GLY A 397 2.55 -27.86 4.58
CA GLY A 397 1.63 -28.90 5.01
C GLY A 397 2.32 -30.21 5.38
N SER A 398 3.54 -30.14 5.94
CA SER A 398 4.35 -31.32 6.28
C SER A 398 4.73 -32.16 5.05
N LYS A 399 4.97 -31.51 3.91
CA LYS A 399 5.34 -32.13 2.63
C LYS A 399 6.66 -31.56 2.12
N SER A 400 7.45 -32.41 1.49
CA SER A 400 8.80 -32.08 1.00
C SER A 400 8.95 -32.23 -0.52
N VAL A 401 7.92 -32.74 -1.18
CA VAL A 401 7.93 -33.04 -2.62
C VAL A 401 6.69 -32.45 -3.25
N SER A 402 6.87 -31.90 -4.45
CA SER A 402 5.78 -31.68 -5.37
C SER A 402 5.19 -33.05 -5.73
N THR A 403 3.99 -33.35 -5.24
CA THR A 403 3.14 -34.28 -5.99
C THR A 403 2.95 -33.69 -7.39
N GLU A 404 2.64 -34.50 -8.42
CA GLU A 404 2.52 -34.04 -9.83
C GLU A 404 1.56 -32.85 -10.04
N GLU A 405 0.86 -32.40 -9.00
CA GLU A 405 -0.07 -31.27 -8.97
C GLU A 405 0.24 -30.18 -7.90
N SER A 406 1.32 -30.26 -7.11
CA SER A 406 1.61 -29.28 -6.03
C SER A 406 2.98 -28.63 -6.18
N THR A 407 3.05 -27.33 -6.43
CA THR A 407 4.28 -26.54 -6.22
C THR A 407 4.43 -26.22 -4.73
N LEU A 408 5.63 -26.37 -4.17
CA LEU A 408 5.91 -25.88 -2.80
C LEU A 408 5.91 -24.35 -2.82
N ALA A 409 5.45 -23.73 -1.73
CA ALA A 409 5.51 -22.27 -1.58
C ALA A 409 6.72 -21.86 -0.74
N TRP A 410 7.10 -22.68 0.23
CA TRP A 410 8.12 -22.33 1.22
C TRP A 410 9.40 -23.14 1.04
N TYR A 411 10.52 -22.45 1.16
CA TYR A 411 11.86 -23.00 1.05
C TYR A 411 12.73 -22.47 2.18
N GLN A 412 13.84 -23.14 2.49
CA GLN A 412 14.82 -22.67 3.45
C GLN A 412 16.15 -23.37 3.26
N LYS A 413 17.21 -22.60 3.04
CA LYS A 413 18.57 -23.11 3.00
C LYS A 413 19.06 -23.42 4.40
N LEU A 414 19.63 -24.60 4.59
CA LEU A 414 20.14 -25.14 5.86
C LEU A 414 21.65 -25.42 5.74
N GLY A 415 22.35 -25.35 6.87
CA GLY A 415 23.81 -25.55 6.94
C GLY A 415 24.60 -24.25 6.77
N GLU A 416 25.62 -24.28 5.93
CA GLU A 416 26.48 -23.11 5.69
C GLU A 416 25.72 -22.03 4.90
N ASN A 417 25.78 -20.78 5.36
CA ASN A 417 24.99 -19.66 4.81
C ASN A 417 23.47 -19.95 4.82
N ALA A 418 23.00 -20.56 5.91
CA ALA A 418 21.59 -20.88 6.10
C ALA A 418 20.71 -19.62 6.19
N ASP A 419 19.50 -19.74 5.66
CA ASP A 419 18.46 -18.75 5.84
C ASP A 419 18.00 -18.75 7.31
N ALA A 420 17.80 -17.56 7.87
CA ALA A 420 17.29 -17.44 9.22
C ALA A 420 15.84 -17.94 9.34
N TYR A 421 15.05 -17.75 8.28
CA TYR A 421 13.60 -17.99 8.23
C TYR A 421 13.20 -18.57 6.86
N PRO A 422 11.98 -19.16 6.73
CA PRO A 422 11.47 -19.65 5.45
C PRO A 422 11.29 -18.53 4.42
N VAL A 423 11.65 -18.80 3.16
CA VAL A 423 11.55 -17.88 2.02
C VAL A 423 10.59 -18.42 0.95
N LEU A 424 10.05 -17.53 0.12
CA LEU A 424 9.14 -17.89 -0.98
C LEU A 424 9.87 -18.25 -2.28
N THR A 425 11.17 -17.95 -2.37
CA THR A 425 11.96 -18.17 -3.58
C THR A 425 12.68 -19.51 -3.53
N SER A 426 12.45 -20.34 -4.55
CA SER A 426 13.23 -21.56 -4.77
C SER A 426 14.59 -21.21 -5.39
N THR A 427 15.67 -21.73 -4.82
CA THR A 427 17.03 -21.70 -5.41
C THR A 427 17.44 -23.07 -5.97
N GLY A 428 16.56 -24.07 -5.88
CA GLY A 428 16.81 -25.46 -6.29
C GLY A 428 17.57 -26.30 -5.24
N ASP A 429 18.34 -25.66 -4.35
CA ASP A 429 19.09 -26.30 -3.25
C ASP A 429 18.49 -26.04 -1.86
N ASN A 430 17.36 -25.33 -1.78
CA ASN A 430 16.73 -24.89 -0.52
C ASN A 430 15.39 -25.57 -0.19
N THR A 431 15.00 -26.63 -0.90
CA THR A 431 13.84 -27.46 -0.52
C THR A 431 14.09 -28.12 0.82
N VAL A 432 13.12 -28.10 1.75
CA VAL A 432 13.27 -28.75 3.06
C VAL A 432 12.58 -30.11 3.09
N TYR A 433 13.33 -31.12 3.50
CA TYR A 433 12.87 -32.49 3.73
C TYR A 433 12.80 -32.81 5.22
N GLY A 434 11.61 -33.13 5.72
CA GLY A 434 11.42 -33.68 7.08
C GLY A 434 11.61 -35.21 7.12
N GLY A 435 12.25 -35.71 8.18
CA GLY A 435 12.45 -37.14 8.42
C GLY A 435 12.54 -37.49 9.92
N TYR A 436 12.63 -38.80 10.21
CA TYR A 436 12.87 -39.32 11.57
C TYR A 436 14.20 -40.04 11.61
N GLN A 437 15.00 -39.79 12.64
CA GLN A 437 16.22 -40.57 12.84
C GLN A 437 15.83 -42.02 13.14
N HIS A 438 16.52 -42.99 12.50
CA HIS A 438 16.21 -44.42 12.58
C HIS A 438 16.00 -44.90 14.03
N GLY A 439 14.85 -45.51 14.31
CA GLY A 439 14.50 -46.03 15.64
C GLY A 439 14.17 -44.96 16.69
N SER A 440 14.08 -43.67 16.33
CA SER A 440 13.80 -42.56 17.26
C SER A 440 12.49 -41.83 16.94
N ARG A 441 11.96 -41.11 17.92
CA ARG A 441 10.89 -40.11 17.72
C ARG A 441 11.43 -38.71 17.36
N VAL A 442 12.75 -38.59 17.19
CA VAL A 442 13.41 -37.30 16.93
C VAL A 442 13.27 -36.95 15.46
N ARG A 443 12.64 -35.79 15.20
CA ARG A 443 12.47 -35.24 13.86
C ARG A 443 13.75 -34.49 13.46
N PHE A 444 14.18 -34.66 12.22
CA PHE A 444 15.27 -33.89 11.61
C PHE A 444 14.82 -33.29 10.29
N PHE A 445 15.54 -32.26 9.84
CA PHE A 445 15.28 -31.57 8.56
C PHE A 445 16.59 -31.40 7.79
N SER A 446 16.53 -31.53 6.46
CA SER A 446 17.68 -31.38 5.55
C SER A 446 17.27 -30.82 4.19
N ASN A 447 18.23 -30.28 3.42
CA ASN A 447 18.00 -29.90 2.01
C ASN A 447 18.24 -31.03 1.00
N THR A 448 18.51 -32.25 1.48
CA THR A 448 18.70 -33.43 0.64
C THR A 448 17.64 -34.48 0.94
N VAL A 449 17.16 -35.16 -0.10
CA VAL A 449 16.26 -36.32 0.02
C VAL A 449 17.00 -37.43 0.76
N GLN A 450 16.47 -37.90 1.89
CA GLN A 450 17.08 -39.02 2.60
C GLN A 450 16.30 -40.32 2.35
N HIS A 451 16.97 -41.30 1.74
CA HIS A 451 16.47 -42.66 1.62
C HIS A 451 16.55 -43.39 2.98
N SER A 452 15.62 -44.31 3.21
CA SER A 452 15.29 -45.00 4.47
C SER A 452 16.40 -45.82 5.16
N THR A 453 17.67 -45.70 4.75
CA THR A 453 18.78 -46.53 5.24
C THR A 453 20.08 -45.77 5.60
N GLY A 454 20.10 -44.44 5.62
CA GLY A 454 21.33 -43.66 5.87
C GLY A 454 21.33 -42.86 7.17
N GLU A 455 22.41 -42.97 7.96
CA GLU A 455 22.77 -41.94 8.95
C GLU A 455 22.80 -40.55 8.27
N CYS A 456 22.31 -39.51 8.95
CA CYS A 456 22.36 -38.14 8.43
C CYS A 456 23.81 -37.75 8.13
N LYS A 457 24.11 -37.51 6.84
CA LYS A 457 25.49 -37.30 6.37
C LYS A 457 25.86 -35.85 6.04
N LEU A 458 24.96 -34.86 6.06
CA LEU A 458 25.30 -33.43 5.99
C LEU A 458 24.05 -32.56 6.21
N ASN A 459 24.19 -31.36 6.76
CA ASN A 459 23.15 -30.31 6.89
C ASN A 459 21.85 -30.70 7.64
N CYS A 460 21.95 -31.43 8.76
CA CYS A 460 20.80 -31.68 9.64
C CYS A 460 20.81 -30.79 10.87
N VAL A 461 19.67 -30.18 11.19
CA VAL A 461 19.42 -29.57 12.50
C VAL A 461 18.63 -30.56 13.36
N LYS A 462 19.11 -30.82 14.59
CA LYS A 462 18.44 -31.66 15.59
C LYS A 462 17.64 -30.78 16.54
N LEU A 463 16.38 -31.13 16.78
CA LEU A 463 15.58 -30.58 17.88
C LEU A 463 15.56 -31.64 19.00
N GLN A 464 15.97 -31.27 20.22
CA GLN A 464 15.82 -32.11 21.41
C GLN A 464 14.45 -31.95 22.04
#